data_AF-A0A316DMM2-F1
#
_entry.id   AF-A0A316DMM2-F1
#
_cell.length_a   1.000
_cell.length_b   1.000
_cell.length_c   1.000
_cell.angle_alpha   90.00
_cell.angle_beta   90.00
_cell.angle_gamma   90.00
#
_symmetry.space_group_name_H-M   'P 1'
#
loop_
_entity.id
_entity.type
_entity.pdbx_description
1 polymer ?
#
loop_
_entity_poly.entity_id
_entity_poly.type
_entity_poly.pdbx_seq_one_letter_code
_entity_poly.pdbx_strand_id
1 'polypeptide(L)'
;MAYESVDKLQKVLAEEVFKHTKDPKKASGRALGTLVEIITYYLLKTWGLNNQISIERGLAEYGNPDITHNVEYSLHPIVRSSFLTIDKSEKSITSNIILKALQATGFDLTGFERKNNQLLSNNILRNACTIATSENSFLLCSIKSDEGRNLELHIYEQNRKPYAMFECKRVGVEEGMTKGPQTIEKAKQGAYVARMASSLQKIRCDVGEMQGIIYKSDGSYIIKPYVKLMEEIIFSSDKELLRRFILTIGIVSNHGNWIKKTSDGELSFSEEHFQKELMVLAQSYDWLLFLTDQGLSDFIDKLLLNPIPEFQFLRDTFLSSYKEDKKKNQFTKVQMNIEADRILLKYFKDNLKTVESWFNVISPSKKSLIDLNNELEELKNKNWKTIL
;
A
#
# COMPACT_ATOMS: atom_id res chain seq x y z
N MET A 1 13.48 -17.75 16.65
CA MET A 1 13.84 -16.61 17.52
C MET A 1 13.85 -15.41 16.61
N ALA A 2 12.98 -14.43 16.82
CA ALA A 2 12.92 -13.26 15.94
C ALA A 2 14.26 -12.49 16.00
N TYR A 3 14.77 -12.11 14.83
CA TYR A 3 15.98 -11.29 14.74
C TYR A 3 15.74 -9.92 15.36
N GLU A 4 16.69 -9.48 16.20
CA GLU A 4 16.63 -8.21 16.95
C GLU A 4 16.63 -6.95 16.06
N SER A 5 17.10 -7.03 14.82
CA SER A 5 17.08 -5.90 13.88
C SER A 5 16.94 -6.33 12.42
N VAL A 6 16.39 -5.42 11.62
CA VAL A 6 16.23 -5.59 10.16
C VAL A 6 17.58 -5.69 9.45
N ASP A 7 18.65 -5.11 10.00
CA ASP A 7 20.00 -5.24 9.43
C ASP A 7 20.57 -6.65 9.62
N LYS A 8 20.36 -7.26 10.80
CA LYS A 8 20.71 -8.68 11.03
C LYS A 8 19.93 -9.58 10.07
N LEU A 9 18.64 -9.30 9.90
CA LEU A 9 17.78 -10.03 8.97
C LEU A 9 18.23 -9.87 7.50
N GLN A 10 18.65 -8.68 7.10
CA GLN A 10 19.20 -8.43 5.77
C GLN A 10 20.47 -9.26 5.52
N LYS A 11 21.33 -9.39 6.54
CA LYS A 11 22.54 -10.21 6.48
C LYS A 11 22.20 -11.69 6.31
N VAL A 12 21.26 -12.22 7.10
CA VAL A 12 20.79 -13.61 6.95
C VAL A 12 20.24 -13.86 5.56
N LEU A 13 19.35 -12.99 5.06
CA LEU A 13 18.84 -13.11 3.69
C LEU A 13 19.95 -13.05 2.64
N ALA A 14 20.94 -12.17 2.83
CA ALA A 14 22.09 -12.06 1.94
C ALA A 14 22.90 -13.36 1.88
N GLU A 15 23.12 -14.00 3.03
CA GLU A 15 23.93 -15.21 3.18
C GLU A 15 23.17 -16.48 2.76
N GLU A 16 21.89 -16.60 3.08
CA GLU A 16 21.09 -17.81 2.87
C GLU A 16 20.35 -17.83 1.54
N VAL A 17 19.87 -16.68 1.05
CA VAL A 17 19.00 -16.58 -0.13
C VAL A 17 19.73 -15.96 -1.31
N PHE A 18 20.47 -14.87 -1.08
CA PHE A 18 21.01 -14.03 -2.16
C PHE A 18 22.51 -14.20 -2.42
N LYS A 19 23.17 -15.19 -1.81
CA LYS A 19 24.62 -15.43 -1.93
C LYS A 19 25.10 -15.59 -3.37
N HIS A 20 24.23 -16.10 -4.25
CA HIS A 20 24.50 -16.29 -5.67
C HIS A 20 24.48 -14.99 -6.49
N THR A 21 23.95 -13.89 -5.94
CA THR A 21 23.85 -12.61 -6.66
C THR A 21 25.16 -11.81 -6.58
N LYS A 22 25.40 -10.94 -7.57
CA LYS A 22 26.59 -10.07 -7.61
C LYS A 22 26.72 -9.13 -6.41
N ASP A 23 25.59 -8.73 -5.82
CA ASP A 23 25.52 -7.86 -4.64
C ASP A 23 24.41 -8.40 -3.71
N PRO A 24 24.73 -9.41 -2.88
CA PRO A 24 23.77 -10.08 -2.00
C PRO A 24 23.08 -9.11 -1.04
N LYS A 25 23.81 -8.12 -0.54
CA LYS A 25 23.27 -7.09 0.37
C LYS A 25 22.23 -6.23 -0.34
N LYS A 26 22.51 -5.73 -1.54
CA LYS A 26 21.53 -4.93 -2.29
C LYS A 26 20.33 -5.76 -2.73
N ALA A 27 20.53 -7.03 -3.05
CA ALA A 27 19.45 -7.95 -3.43
C ALA A 27 18.52 -8.24 -2.24
N SER A 28 19.05 -8.63 -1.08
CA SER A 28 18.28 -8.77 0.16
C SER A 28 17.65 -7.44 0.58
N GLY A 29 18.36 -6.35 0.30
CA GLY A 29 17.91 -4.99 0.53
C GLY A 29 16.58 -4.66 -0.15
N ARG A 30 16.50 -4.98 -1.44
CA ARG A 30 15.29 -4.82 -2.27
C ARG A 30 14.19 -5.79 -1.87
N ALA A 31 14.54 -7.05 -1.57
CA ALA A 31 13.58 -8.04 -1.11
C ALA A 31 12.85 -7.56 0.14
N LEU A 32 13.58 -7.02 1.13
CA LEU A 32 12.96 -6.43 2.32
C LEU A 32 12.01 -5.27 1.99
N GLY A 33 12.34 -4.43 1.01
CA GLY A 33 11.41 -3.39 0.51
C GLY A 33 10.11 -3.99 -0.03
N THR A 34 10.21 -5.00 -0.89
CA THR A 34 9.05 -5.75 -1.41
C THR A 34 8.21 -6.37 -0.29
N LEU A 35 8.84 -6.81 0.80
CA LEU A 35 8.13 -7.40 1.94
C LEU A 35 7.34 -6.37 2.75
N VAL A 36 7.86 -5.14 2.93
CA VAL A 36 7.08 -4.03 3.51
C VAL A 36 5.83 -3.75 2.67
N GLU A 37 5.99 -3.72 1.35
CA GLU A 37 4.89 -3.53 0.41
C GLU A 37 3.84 -4.66 0.52
N ILE A 38 4.28 -5.92 0.56
CA ILE A 38 3.41 -7.09 0.71
C ILE A 38 2.65 -7.03 2.03
N ILE A 39 3.32 -6.76 3.16
CA ILE A 39 2.66 -6.66 4.47
C ILE A 39 1.57 -5.59 4.44
N THR A 40 1.89 -4.42 3.87
CA THR A 40 0.92 -3.33 3.69
C THR A 40 -0.28 -3.79 2.85
N TYR A 41 -0.03 -4.42 1.70
CA TYR A 41 -1.08 -4.86 0.79
C TYR A 41 -2.06 -5.85 1.46
N TYR A 42 -1.56 -6.85 2.18
CA TYR A 42 -2.42 -7.83 2.84
C TYR A 42 -3.10 -7.30 4.11
N LEU A 43 -2.52 -6.30 4.78
CA LEU A 43 -3.22 -5.56 5.82
C LEU A 43 -4.45 -4.84 5.24
N LEU A 44 -4.27 -4.09 4.15
CA LEU A 44 -5.37 -3.39 3.47
C LEU A 44 -6.44 -4.36 2.93
N LYS A 45 -6.04 -5.52 2.38
CA LYS A 45 -7.00 -6.56 1.98
C LYS A 45 -7.81 -7.07 3.17
N THR A 46 -7.16 -7.31 4.31
CA THR A 46 -7.81 -7.81 5.53
C THR A 46 -8.74 -6.77 6.16
N TRP A 47 -8.45 -5.48 6.02
CA TRP A 47 -9.38 -4.39 6.35
C TRP A 47 -10.54 -4.24 5.35
N GLY A 48 -10.63 -5.10 4.33
CA GLY A 48 -11.75 -5.08 3.37
C GLY A 48 -11.65 -3.96 2.34
N LEU A 49 -10.43 -3.49 2.03
CA LEU A 49 -10.15 -2.46 1.02
C LEU A 49 -9.70 -3.03 -0.33
N ASN A 50 -9.69 -4.37 -0.47
CA ASN A 50 -9.16 -5.07 -1.65
C ASN A 50 -9.66 -4.52 -2.99
N ASN A 51 -10.95 -4.19 -3.08
CA ASN A 51 -11.58 -3.78 -4.34
C ASN A 51 -11.39 -2.28 -4.64
N GLN A 52 -10.86 -1.51 -3.69
CA GLN A 52 -10.57 -0.09 -3.82
C GLN A 52 -9.09 0.13 -4.17
N ILE A 53 -8.23 -0.86 -3.96
CA ILE A 53 -6.80 -0.77 -4.24
C ILE A 53 -6.55 -0.71 -5.75
N SER A 54 -5.75 0.27 -6.14
CA SER A 54 -4.98 0.29 -7.38
C SER A 54 -3.49 0.35 -7.02
N ILE A 55 -2.65 -0.30 -7.81
CA ILE A 55 -1.21 -0.47 -7.56
C ILE A 55 -0.41 0.32 -8.60
N GLU A 56 0.62 1.05 -8.16
CA GLU A 56 1.59 1.76 -9.04
C GLU A 56 0.90 2.70 -10.05
N ARG A 57 -0.05 3.52 -9.56
CA ARG A 57 -0.79 4.47 -10.41
C ARG A 57 -0.17 5.85 -10.36
N GLY A 58 -0.21 6.53 -11.51
CA GLY A 58 0.07 7.95 -11.60
C GLY A 58 -0.99 8.76 -10.85
N LEU A 59 -0.54 9.62 -9.97
CA LEU A 59 -1.31 10.56 -9.17
C LEU A 59 -0.87 11.98 -9.49
N ALA A 60 -1.81 12.78 -9.97
CA ALA A 60 -1.57 14.18 -10.30
C ALA A 60 -1.44 15.06 -9.05
N GLU A 61 -0.63 16.12 -9.14
CA GLU A 61 -0.59 17.15 -8.10
C GLU A 61 -1.90 17.96 -8.05
N TYR A 62 -2.27 18.38 -6.85
CA TYR A 62 -3.40 19.26 -6.63
C TYR A 62 -3.15 20.61 -7.31
N GLY A 63 -4.00 20.92 -8.29
CA GLY A 63 -3.93 22.17 -9.04
C GLY A 63 -3.02 22.13 -10.26
N ASN A 64 -2.28 21.04 -10.49
CA ASN A 64 -1.40 20.89 -11.65
C ASN A 64 -1.43 19.45 -12.20
N PRO A 65 -2.36 19.14 -13.13
CA PRO A 65 -2.52 17.79 -13.66
C PRO A 65 -1.38 17.31 -14.56
N ASP A 66 -0.51 18.22 -15.03
CA ASP A 66 0.64 17.89 -15.88
C ASP A 66 1.79 17.24 -15.09
N ILE A 67 1.79 17.38 -13.76
CA ILE A 67 2.77 16.75 -12.88
C ILE A 67 2.13 15.53 -12.23
N THR A 68 2.64 14.34 -12.56
CA THR A 68 2.13 13.07 -12.05
C THR A 68 3.23 12.23 -11.39
N HIS A 69 2.88 11.56 -10.30
CA HIS A 69 3.77 10.71 -9.50
C HIS A 69 3.22 9.30 -9.41
N ASN A 70 4.05 8.27 -9.55
CA ASN A 70 3.60 6.90 -9.30
C ASN A 70 3.64 6.60 -7.80
N VAL A 71 2.48 6.27 -7.23
CA VAL A 71 2.36 5.89 -5.82
C VAL A 71 2.22 4.37 -5.65
N GLU A 72 2.71 3.79 -4.56
CA GLU A 72 2.66 2.33 -4.35
C GLU A 72 1.22 1.80 -4.36
N TYR A 73 0.34 2.40 -3.56
CA TYR A 73 -1.09 2.08 -3.56
C TYR A 73 -1.94 3.35 -3.55
N SER A 74 -3.12 3.24 -4.15
CA SER A 74 -4.16 4.26 -4.11
C SER A 74 -5.50 3.59 -3.88
N LEU A 75 -6.38 4.21 -3.10
CA LEU A 75 -7.72 3.72 -2.82
C LEU A 75 -8.73 4.58 -3.57
N HIS A 76 -9.52 3.93 -4.42
CA HIS A 76 -10.43 4.58 -5.33
C HIS A 76 -11.89 4.26 -5.01
N PRO A 77 -12.81 5.23 -5.16
CA PRO A 77 -14.23 4.97 -5.11
C PRO A 77 -14.67 3.95 -6.14
N ILE A 78 -15.53 3.01 -5.73
CA ILE A 78 -16.19 2.07 -6.65
C ILE A 78 -17.48 2.72 -7.16
N VAL A 79 -17.56 2.93 -8.48
CA VAL A 79 -18.71 3.52 -9.17
C VAL A 79 -19.76 2.45 -9.49
N ARG A 80 -19.33 1.26 -9.92
CA ARG A 80 -20.22 0.12 -10.12
C ARG A 80 -19.44 -1.17 -10.00
N SER A 81 -20.15 -2.25 -9.74
CA SER A 81 -19.59 -3.59 -9.67
C SER A 81 -20.50 -4.61 -10.33
N SER A 82 -19.91 -5.74 -10.71
CA SER A 82 -20.57 -6.91 -11.26
C SER A 82 -19.82 -8.17 -10.84
N PHE A 83 -20.47 -9.31 -10.90
CA PHE A 83 -19.86 -10.62 -10.66
C PHE A 83 -19.91 -11.46 -11.94
N LEU A 84 -18.90 -12.30 -12.15
CA LEU A 84 -18.87 -13.29 -13.22
C LEU A 84 -18.38 -14.62 -12.67
N THR A 85 -18.82 -15.71 -13.28
CA THR A 85 -18.29 -17.03 -13.01
C THR A 85 -17.54 -17.51 -14.25
N ILE A 86 -16.30 -17.95 -14.08
CA ILE A 86 -15.45 -18.47 -15.17
C ILE A 86 -14.94 -19.87 -14.79
N ASP A 87 -14.93 -20.79 -15.75
CA ASP A 87 -14.36 -22.13 -15.57
C ASP A 87 -12.82 -22.07 -15.49
N LYS A 88 -12.24 -22.81 -14.54
CA LYS A 88 -10.79 -22.95 -14.33
C LYS A 88 -10.10 -23.79 -15.41
N SER A 89 -10.83 -24.42 -16.32
CA SER A 89 -10.26 -25.18 -17.44
C SER A 89 -9.30 -24.33 -18.28
N GLU A 90 -9.47 -23.01 -18.26
CA GLU A 90 -8.59 -22.05 -18.90
C GLU A 90 -7.26 -21.89 -18.13
N LYS A 91 -6.14 -22.26 -18.78
CA LYS A 91 -4.78 -22.05 -18.23
C LYS A 91 -4.45 -20.57 -17.97
N SER A 92 -5.20 -19.66 -18.59
CA SER A 92 -5.05 -18.22 -18.40
C SER A 92 -6.40 -17.51 -18.46
N ILE A 93 -6.64 -16.62 -17.50
CA ILE A 93 -7.81 -15.73 -17.50
C ILE A 93 -7.35 -14.35 -17.95
N THR A 94 -7.64 -14.03 -19.20
CA THR A 94 -7.21 -12.79 -19.85
C THR A 94 -8.29 -11.72 -19.75
N SER A 95 -7.90 -10.44 -19.88
CA SER A 95 -8.85 -9.33 -19.97
C SER A 95 -9.87 -9.52 -21.10
N ASN A 96 -9.48 -10.14 -22.22
CA ASN A 96 -10.38 -10.43 -23.33
C ASN A 96 -11.47 -11.46 -22.96
N ILE A 97 -11.11 -12.51 -22.22
CA ILE A 97 -12.08 -13.50 -21.74
C ILE A 97 -13.07 -12.83 -20.79
N ILE A 98 -12.56 -12.06 -19.82
CA ILE A 98 -13.39 -11.36 -18.82
C ILE A 98 -14.34 -10.37 -19.50
N LEU A 99 -13.84 -9.51 -20.40
CA LEU A 99 -14.67 -8.49 -21.06
C LEU A 99 -15.75 -9.09 -21.96
N LYS A 100 -15.46 -10.19 -22.67
CA LYS A 100 -16.48 -10.89 -23.46
C LYS A 100 -17.59 -11.47 -22.59
N ALA A 101 -17.21 -12.13 -21.48
CA ALA A 101 -18.17 -12.67 -20.53
C ALA A 101 -19.01 -11.54 -19.89
N LEU A 102 -18.37 -10.41 -19.55
CA LEU A 102 -19.02 -9.24 -19.00
C LEU A 102 -20.00 -8.58 -19.98
N GLN A 103 -19.63 -8.46 -21.26
CA GLN A 103 -20.52 -7.92 -22.29
C GLN A 103 -21.76 -8.81 -22.48
N ALA A 104 -21.60 -10.14 -22.37
CA ALA A 104 -22.70 -11.08 -22.49
C ALA A 104 -23.74 -10.95 -21.35
N THR A 105 -23.38 -10.35 -20.21
CA THR A 105 -24.36 -10.04 -19.14
C THR A 105 -25.10 -8.73 -19.37
N GLY A 106 -24.83 -8.02 -20.47
CA GLY A 106 -25.40 -6.70 -20.77
C GLY A 106 -24.69 -5.54 -20.06
N PHE A 107 -23.49 -5.77 -19.50
CA PHE A 107 -22.70 -4.69 -18.91
C PHE A 107 -22.22 -3.71 -19.98
N ASP A 108 -22.49 -2.42 -19.77
CA ASP A 108 -22.10 -1.38 -20.71
C ASP A 108 -20.59 -1.07 -20.65
N LEU A 109 -19.90 -1.41 -21.75
CA LEU A 109 -18.48 -1.19 -21.98
C LEU A 109 -18.20 0.01 -22.90
N THR A 110 -19.20 0.81 -23.23
CA THR A 110 -19.03 2.00 -24.08
C THR A 110 -18.01 2.95 -23.45
N GLY A 111 -17.05 3.43 -24.26
CA GLY A 111 -15.97 4.32 -23.81
C GLY A 111 -14.80 3.63 -23.08
N PHE A 112 -14.84 2.31 -22.90
CA PHE A 112 -13.71 1.56 -22.32
C PHE A 112 -12.74 1.06 -23.39
N GLU A 113 -11.47 1.36 -23.17
CA GLU A 113 -10.35 0.77 -23.90
C GLU A 113 -9.83 -0.48 -23.18
N ARG A 114 -9.85 -1.62 -23.87
CA ARG A 114 -9.32 -2.88 -23.35
C ARG A 114 -7.82 -2.79 -23.04
N LYS A 115 -7.40 -3.37 -21.93
CA LYS A 115 -5.99 -3.66 -21.62
C LYS A 115 -5.65 -5.13 -21.87
N ASN A 116 -4.36 -5.42 -22.09
CA ASN A 116 -3.88 -6.77 -22.40
C ASN A 116 -3.39 -7.52 -21.15
N ASN A 117 -3.88 -7.16 -19.96
CA ASN A 117 -3.50 -7.83 -18.73
C ASN A 117 -4.14 -9.21 -18.62
N GLN A 118 -3.51 -10.06 -17.80
CA GLN A 118 -4.03 -11.38 -17.44
C GLN A 118 -4.27 -11.38 -15.94
N LEU A 119 -5.49 -11.70 -15.52
CA LEU A 119 -5.83 -11.87 -14.11
C LEU A 119 -5.08 -13.05 -13.53
N LEU A 120 -5.09 -14.18 -14.22
CA LEU A 120 -4.42 -15.41 -13.80
C LEU A 120 -3.69 -16.01 -15.00
N SER A 121 -2.44 -16.41 -14.83
CA SER A 121 -1.69 -17.16 -15.85
C SER A 121 -0.68 -18.07 -15.17
N ASN A 122 -0.76 -19.38 -15.43
CA ASN A 122 0.14 -20.37 -14.83
C ASN A 122 0.23 -20.23 -13.30
N ASN A 123 -0.93 -20.14 -12.62
CA ASN A 123 -1.06 -19.92 -11.17
C ASN A 123 -0.51 -18.59 -10.63
N ILE A 124 -0.09 -17.67 -11.49
CA ILE A 124 0.33 -16.32 -11.08
C ILE A 124 -0.86 -15.37 -11.23
N LEU A 125 -1.37 -14.91 -10.10
CA LEU A 125 -2.41 -13.89 -9.97
C LEU A 125 -1.79 -12.51 -10.16
N ARG A 126 -2.44 -11.66 -10.96
CA ARG A 126 -2.19 -10.23 -11.01
C ARG A 126 -3.14 -9.52 -10.06
N ASN A 127 -2.58 -8.92 -9.01
CA ASN A 127 -3.32 -8.08 -8.08
C ASN A 127 -3.77 -6.78 -8.74
N ALA A 128 -4.94 -6.26 -8.33
CA ALA A 128 -5.56 -5.07 -8.94
C ALA A 128 -5.58 -5.12 -10.49
N CYS A 129 -5.99 -6.26 -11.05
CA CYS A 129 -5.89 -6.51 -12.49
C CYS A 129 -6.80 -5.58 -13.29
N THR A 130 -6.22 -4.58 -13.95
CA THR A 130 -6.96 -3.67 -14.82
C THR A 130 -7.27 -4.35 -16.15
N ILE A 131 -8.55 -4.53 -16.46
CA ILE A 131 -9.00 -5.17 -17.69
C ILE A 131 -9.38 -4.17 -18.78
N ALA A 132 -9.81 -2.96 -18.40
CA ALA A 132 -10.08 -1.86 -19.31
C ALA A 132 -9.93 -0.50 -18.62
N THR A 133 -9.84 0.59 -19.39
CA THR A 133 -9.79 1.96 -18.87
C THR A 133 -10.65 2.90 -19.71
N SER A 134 -11.28 3.89 -19.09
CA SER A 134 -11.95 4.99 -19.77
C SER A 134 -11.24 6.32 -19.46
N GLU A 135 -11.77 7.43 -19.96
CA GLU A 135 -11.30 8.77 -19.58
C GLU A 135 -11.42 9.02 -18.07
N ASN A 136 -12.45 8.50 -17.41
CA ASN A 136 -12.79 8.85 -16.03
C ASN A 136 -12.57 7.71 -15.02
N SER A 137 -12.35 6.48 -15.49
CA SER A 137 -12.33 5.31 -14.62
C SER A 137 -11.40 4.19 -15.09
N PHE A 138 -11.14 3.27 -14.16
CA PHE A 138 -10.46 2.01 -14.39
C PHE A 138 -11.45 0.88 -14.15
N LEU A 139 -11.52 -0.08 -15.07
CA LEU A 139 -12.26 -1.33 -14.85
C LEU A 139 -11.27 -2.41 -14.42
N LEU A 140 -11.44 -2.90 -13.19
CA LEU A 140 -10.57 -3.89 -12.56
C LEU A 140 -11.32 -5.18 -12.31
N CYS A 141 -10.54 -6.25 -12.12
CA CYS A 141 -11.05 -7.57 -11.78
C CYS A 141 -10.19 -8.18 -10.66
N SER A 142 -10.86 -8.85 -9.72
CA SER A 142 -10.21 -9.73 -8.73
C SER A 142 -10.94 -11.06 -8.63
N ILE A 143 -10.28 -12.05 -8.04
CA ILE A 143 -10.92 -13.30 -7.64
C ILE A 143 -11.64 -13.04 -6.31
N LYS A 144 -12.94 -13.34 -6.26
CA LYS A 144 -13.75 -13.26 -5.04
C LYS A 144 -13.75 -14.59 -4.30
N SER A 145 -13.99 -15.68 -5.03
CA SER A 145 -13.94 -17.04 -4.50
C SER A 145 -13.39 -18.01 -5.54
N ASP A 146 -12.85 -19.11 -5.03
CA ASP A 146 -12.31 -20.21 -5.79
C ASP A 146 -12.98 -21.50 -5.30
N GLU A 147 -13.95 -21.99 -6.05
CA GLU A 147 -14.81 -23.10 -5.62
C GLU A 147 -14.89 -24.18 -6.72
N GLY A 148 -14.35 -25.36 -6.42
CA GLY A 148 -14.39 -26.51 -7.34
C GLY A 148 -13.74 -26.20 -8.68
N ARG A 149 -14.52 -26.23 -9.77
CA ARG A 149 -14.05 -25.92 -11.14
C ARG A 149 -14.25 -24.46 -11.55
N ASN A 150 -14.83 -23.62 -10.69
CA ASN A 150 -15.20 -22.26 -11.06
C ASN A 150 -14.45 -21.22 -10.22
N LEU A 151 -14.18 -20.08 -10.84
CA LEU A 151 -13.73 -18.86 -10.19
C LEU A 151 -14.86 -17.85 -10.24
N GLU A 152 -15.28 -17.37 -9.07
CA GLU A 152 -16.13 -16.19 -8.98
C GLU A 152 -15.23 -14.97 -9.05
N LEU A 153 -15.44 -14.15 -10.07
CA LEU A 153 -14.74 -12.91 -10.29
C LEU A 153 -15.59 -11.74 -9.83
N HIS A 154 -14.94 -10.77 -9.19
CA HIS A 154 -15.53 -9.47 -8.88
C HIS A 154 -14.93 -8.44 -9.83
N ILE A 155 -15.80 -7.81 -10.63
CA ILE A 155 -15.46 -6.76 -11.57
C ILE A 155 -15.97 -5.46 -10.96
N TYR A 156 -15.12 -4.44 -10.93
CA TYR A 156 -15.46 -3.16 -10.34
C TYR A 156 -14.82 -2.02 -11.10
N GLU A 157 -15.59 -0.95 -11.26
CA GLU A 157 -15.16 0.30 -11.87
C GLU A 157 -14.72 1.27 -10.78
N GLN A 158 -13.43 1.61 -10.77
CA GLN A 158 -12.83 2.60 -9.89
C GLN A 158 -12.80 3.97 -10.57
N ASN A 159 -13.26 5.03 -9.89
CA ASN A 159 -13.03 6.39 -10.36
C ASN A 159 -11.52 6.69 -10.37
N ARG A 160 -11.03 7.49 -11.34
CA ARG A 160 -9.61 7.85 -11.41
C ARG A 160 -9.09 8.64 -10.22
N LYS A 161 -9.93 9.43 -9.55
CA LYS A 161 -9.54 10.20 -8.37
C LYS A 161 -9.59 9.30 -7.13
N PRO A 162 -8.45 9.03 -6.47
CA PRO A 162 -8.46 8.29 -5.22
C PRO A 162 -8.94 9.16 -4.07
N TYR A 163 -9.42 8.53 -2.99
CA TYR A 163 -9.67 9.18 -1.70
C TYR A 163 -8.53 8.97 -0.71
N ALA A 164 -7.60 8.03 -0.97
CA ALA A 164 -6.41 7.83 -0.17
C ALA A 164 -5.24 7.31 -1.01
N MET A 165 -4.01 7.54 -0.56
CA MET A 165 -2.79 6.99 -1.16
C MET A 165 -1.79 6.51 -0.12
N PHE A 166 -1.01 5.49 -0.47
CA PHE A 166 -0.02 4.87 0.39
C PHE A 166 1.35 4.85 -0.29
N GLU A 167 2.37 5.24 0.47
CA GLU A 167 3.77 5.16 0.08
C GLU A 167 4.55 4.29 1.07
N CYS A 168 5.22 3.24 0.58
CA CYS A 168 5.98 2.31 1.40
C CYS A 168 7.49 2.51 1.18
N LYS A 169 8.25 2.83 2.23
CA LYS A 169 9.71 3.01 2.12
C LYS A 169 10.45 2.29 3.24
N ARG A 170 11.38 1.41 2.87
CA ARG A 170 12.40 0.90 3.80
C ARG A 170 13.62 1.81 3.75
N VAL A 171 14.16 2.24 4.90
CA VAL A 171 15.43 3.00 4.95
C VAL A 171 16.56 2.16 5.56
N GLY A 172 17.43 1.60 4.73
CA GLY A 172 18.62 0.83 5.17
C GLY A 172 19.82 1.72 5.50
N VAL A 173 20.70 1.24 6.39
CA VAL A 173 22.01 1.83 6.69
C VAL A 173 23.09 1.15 5.82
N GLU A 174 23.99 1.93 5.20
CA GLU A 174 25.17 1.37 4.53
C GLU A 174 26.24 0.96 5.56
N GLU A 175 27.01 -0.09 5.29
CA GLU A 175 27.96 -0.62 6.29
C GLU A 175 29.11 0.38 6.49
N GLY A 176 29.39 0.72 7.75
CA GLY A 176 30.35 1.79 8.10
C GLY A 176 29.81 3.21 7.98
N MET A 177 28.55 3.40 7.55
CA MET A 177 27.87 4.70 7.55
C MET A 177 26.87 4.76 8.70
N THR A 178 26.74 5.93 9.34
CA THR A 178 25.72 6.18 10.37
C THR A 178 24.39 6.64 9.80
N LYS A 179 24.32 6.92 8.48
CA LYS A 179 23.13 7.33 7.74
C LYS A 179 23.14 6.73 6.33
N GLY A 180 21.99 6.32 5.82
CA GLY A 180 21.82 5.91 4.42
C GLY A 180 21.30 7.07 3.54
N PRO A 181 22.18 7.91 2.94
CA PRO A 181 21.76 9.14 2.25
C PRO A 181 20.77 8.88 1.11
N GLN A 182 20.99 7.86 0.28
CA GLN A 182 20.12 7.60 -0.87
C GLN A 182 18.69 7.19 -0.50
N THR A 183 18.52 6.46 0.60
CA THR A 183 17.21 5.92 0.98
C THR A 183 16.36 6.95 1.72
N ILE A 184 17.01 7.83 2.49
CA ILE A 184 16.39 9.03 3.07
C ILE A 184 15.86 9.95 1.97
N GLU A 185 16.65 10.19 0.91
CA GLU A 185 16.19 11.03 -0.21
C GLU A 185 14.98 10.42 -0.93
N LYS A 186 14.93 9.10 -1.10
CA LYS A 186 13.74 8.43 -1.66
C LYS A 186 12.51 8.55 -0.76
N ALA A 187 12.68 8.51 0.56
CA ALA A 187 11.57 8.74 1.48
C ALA A 187 11.06 10.19 1.41
N LYS A 188 11.96 11.16 1.23
CA LYS A 188 11.60 12.57 1.01
C LYS A 188 10.86 12.80 -0.31
N GLN A 189 11.13 12.02 -1.36
CA GLN A 189 10.36 12.07 -2.60
C GLN A 189 8.90 11.70 -2.38
N GLY A 190 8.62 10.60 -1.66
CA GLY A 190 7.24 10.25 -1.30
C GLY A 190 6.59 11.33 -0.42
N ALA A 191 7.34 11.93 0.51
CA ALA A 191 6.86 13.05 1.32
C ALA A 191 6.50 14.29 0.50
N TYR A 192 7.24 14.57 -0.57
CA TYR A 192 6.88 15.63 -1.52
C TYR A 192 5.52 15.32 -2.17
N VAL A 193 5.31 14.09 -2.67
CA VAL A 193 4.02 13.68 -3.27
C VAL A 193 2.87 13.85 -2.27
N ALA A 194 3.06 13.46 -1.01
CA ALA A 194 2.06 13.61 0.05
C ALA A 194 1.64 15.06 0.28
N ARG A 195 2.57 16.01 0.18
CA ARG A 195 2.27 17.43 0.32
C ARG A 195 1.50 17.99 -0.87
N MET A 196 1.75 17.47 -2.07
CA MET A 196 1.23 18.04 -3.31
C MET A 196 -0.06 17.39 -3.80
N ALA A 197 -0.39 16.16 -3.39
CA ALA A 197 -1.49 15.41 -4.01
C ALA A 197 -2.90 15.85 -3.55
N SER A 198 -3.06 16.25 -2.29
CA SER A 198 -4.38 16.49 -1.68
C SER A 198 -4.82 17.95 -1.76
N SER A 199 -6.12 18.23 -1.85
CA SER A 199 -6.63 19.60 -1.72
C SER A 199 -6.49 20.18 -0.31
N LEU A 200 -6.33 19.33 0.71
CA LEU A 200 -6.02 19.77 2.07
C LEU A 200 -4.52 20.03 2.19
N GLN A 201 -4.13 21.30 2.28
CA GLN A 201 -2.75 21.74 2.29
C GLN A 201 -2.28 22.08 3.72
N LYS A 202 -1.04 21.75 4.05
CA LYS A 202 -0.40 22.02 5.34
C LYS A 202 0.32 23.38 5.31
N ILE A 203 0.00 24.28 6.24
CA ILE A 203 0.68 25.57 6.42
C ILE A 203 1.08 25.77 7.89
N ARG A 204 2.14 26.55 8.15
CA ARG A 204 2.53 26.94 9.51
C ARG A 204 2.14 28.38 9.77
N CYS A 205 1.58 28.65 10.95
CA CYS A 205 1.40 30.01 11.44
C CYS A 205 2.72 30.56 12.04
N ASP A 206 2.68 31.83 12.44
CA ASP A 206 3.79 32.58 13.06
C ASP A 206 4.28 31.96 14.38
N VAL A 207 3.37 31.38 15.18
CA VAL A 207 3.71 30.63 16.40
C VAL A 207 4.18 29.20 16.13
N GLY A 208 4.26 28.80 14.86
CA GLY A 208 4.82 27.51 14.43
C GLY A 208 3.85 26.34 14.43
N GLU A 209 2.58 26.52 14.82
CA GLU A 209 1.58 25.45 14.78
C GLU A 209 1.16 25.08 13.36
N MET A 210 0.81 23.81 13.15
CA MET A 210 0.36 23.30 11.85
C MET A 210 -1.14 23.56 11.66
N GLN A 211 -1.47 24.35 10.65
CA GLN A 211 -2.83 24.59 10.18
C GLN A 211 -3.07 23.84 8.86
N GLY A 212 -4.31 23.46 8.61
CA GLY A 212 -4.79 23.01 7.31
C GLY A 212 -5.52 24.13 6.59
N ILE A 213 -5.34 24.22 5.28
CA ILE A 213 -6.13 25.08 4.40
C ILE A 213 -6.76 24.23 3.28
N ILE A 214 -8.02 24.49 2.99
CA ILE A 214 -8.73 23.88 1.85
C ILE A 214 -9.58 24.94 1.14
N TYR A 215 -9.56 24.91 -0.19
CA TYR A 215 -10.32 25.82 -1.05
C TYR A 215 -11.56 25.14 -1.65
N LYS A 216 -12.69 25.85 -1.64
CA LYS A 216 -13.94 25.48 -2.31
C LYS A 216 -13.97 25.97 -3.75
N SER A 217 -14.94 25.52 -4.54
CA SER A 217 -15.00 25.85 -5.99
C SER A 217 -15.34 27.31 -6.24
N ASP A 218 -16.03 27.95 -5.30
CA ASP A 218 -16.36 29.38 -5.33
C ASP A 218 -15.18 30.28 -4.95
N GLY A 219 -14.00 29.72 -4.66
CA GLY A 219 -12.80 30.44 -4.25
C GLY A 219 -12.74 30.75 -2.75
N SER A 220 -13.80 30.46 -1.98
CA SER A 220 -13.74 30.54 -0.52
C SER A 220 -12.82 29.46 0.06
N TYR A 221 -12.35 29.66 1.29
CA TYR A 221 -11.41 28.75 1.94
C TYR A 221 -11.70 28.60 3.44
N ILE A 222 -11.24 27.48 4.01
CA ILE A 222 -11.29 27.19 5.45
C ILE A 222 -9.86 27.00 5.94
N ILE A 223 -9.52 27.65 7.07
CA ILE A 223 -8.26 27.44 7.80
C ILE A 223 -8.59 27.02 9.23
N LYS A 224 -8.02 25.89 9.67
CA LYS A 224 -8.22 25.31 11.01
C LYS A 224 -6.99 24.48 11.41
N PRO A 225 -6.82 24.10 12.69
CA PRO A 225 -5.78 23.17 13.10
C PRO A 225 -5.82 21.90 12.24
N TYR A 226 -4.66 21.49 11.73
CA TYR A 226 -4.59 20.54 10.62
C TYR A 226 -5.38 19.25 10.84
N VAL A 227 -5.12 18.55 11.96
CA VAL A 227 -5.75 17.26 12.28
C VAL A 227 -7.26 17.41 12.44
N LYS A 228 -7.72 18.51 13.04
CA LYS A 228 -9.16 18.79 13.20
C LYS A 228 -9.83 18.98 11.85
N LEU A 229 -9.21 19.76 10.95
CA LEU A 229 -9.77 19.99 9.61
C LEU A 229 -9.80 18.69 8.80
N MET A 230 -8.75 17.88 8.89
CA MET A 230 -8.68 16.57 8.25
C MET A 230 -9.83 15.66 8.70
N GLU A 231 -10.05 15.53 10.02
CA GLU A 231 -11.16 14.76 10.58
C GLU A 231 -12.52 15.30 10.13
N GLU A 232 -12.73 16.62 10.20
CA GLU A 232 -13.96 17.25 9.72
C GLU A 232 -14.23 16.92 8.26
N ILE A 233 -13.22 16.95 7.39
CA ILE A 233 -13.37 16.57 5.97
C ILE A 233 -13.76 15.10 5.87
N ILE A 234 -13.00 14.20 6.52
CA ILE A 234 -13.21 12.74 6.47
C ILE A 234 -14.62 12.37 6.94
N PHE A 235 -15.12 12.97 8.02
CA PHE A 235 -16.44 12.64 8.56
C PHE A 235 -17.57 13.53 8.02
N SER A 236 -17.29 14.44 7.09
CA SER A 236 -18.32 15.24 6.43
C SER A 236 -18.99 14.51 5.26
N SER A 237 -20.10 15.09 4.79
CA SER A 237 -20.71 14.79 3.49
C SER A 237 -20.59 15.98 2.51
N ASP A 238 -19.77 17.00 2.85
CA ASP A 238 -19.60 18.20 2.04
C ASP A 238 -18.77 17.85 0.79
N LYS A 239 -19.43 17.86 -0.36
CA LYS A 239 -18.81 17.54 -1.66
C LYS A 239 -17.65 18.47 -1.98
N GLU A 240 -17.75 19.74 -1.58
CA GLU A 240 -16.72 20.75 -1.87
C GLU A 240 -15.41 20.40 -1.16
N LEU A 241 -15.51 19.83 0.04
CA LEU A 241 -14.35 19.39 0.82
C LEU A 241 -13.78 18.06 0.29
N LEU A 242 -14.64 17.14 -0.15
CA LEU A 242 -14.25 15.77 -0.49
C LEU A 242 -13.77 15.59 -1.93
N ARG A 243 -14.27 16.37 -2.90
CA ARG A 243 -14.06 16.12 -4.36
C ARG A 243 -12.61 16.02 -4.84
N ARG A 244 -11.66 16.57 -4.07
CA ARG A 244 -10.21 16.61 -4.37
C ARG A 244 -9.36 16.29 -3.14
N PHE A 245 -9.99 15.84 -2.05
CA PHE A 245 -9.29 15.42 -0.84
C PHE A 245 -8.73 14.03 -1.05
N ILE A 246 -7.46 13.86 -0.68
CA ILE A 246 -6.76 12.58 -0.68
C ILE A 246 -6.10 12.45 0.68
N LEU A 247 -6.46 11.41 1.43
CA LEU A 247 -5.77 11.05 2.66
C LEU A 247 -4.40 10.45 2.30
N THR A 248 -3.31 10.98 2.85
CA THR A 248 -1.95 10.54 2.53
C THR A 248 -1.34 9.72 3.66
N ILE A 249 -0.96 8.48 3.35
CA ILE A 249 -0.42 7.52 4.33
C ILE A 249 1.00 7.12 3.92
N GLY A 250 1.98 7.39 4.79
CA GLY A 250 3.35 6.91 4.65
C GLY A 250 3.56 5.68 5.54
N ILE A 251 4.28 4.69 5.04
CA ILE A 251 4.73 3.53 5.82
C ILE A 251 6.24 3.43 5.70
N VAL A 252 6.92 3.60 6.82
CA VAL A 252 8.38 3.47 6.90
C VAL A 252 8.80 2.30 7.77
N SER A 253 9.97 1.74 7.51
CA SER A 253 10.58 0.71 8.36
C SER A 253 12.07 0.97 8.62
N ASN A 254 12.64 0.20 9.55
CA ASN A 254 14.02 0.24 10.07
C ASN A 254 14.32 1.40 11.04
N HIS A 255 14.36 1.10 12.34
CA HIS A 255 14.36 2.10 13.43
C HIS A 255 15.65 2.91 13.56
N GLY A 256 16.81 2.33 13.23
CA GLY A 256 18.12 2.91 13.55
C GLY A 256 18.39 4.31 12.96
N ASN A 257 17.62 4.70 11.95
CA ASN A 257 17.76 5.96 11.21
C ASN A 257 16.72 7.02 11.55
N TRP A 258 15.70 6.69 12.35
CA TRP A 258 14.54 7.56 12.50
C TRP A 258 14.34 8.05 13.92
N ILE A 259 14.72 7.23 14.89
CA ILE A 259 14.44 7.45 16.30
C ILE A 259 15.74 7.35 17.08
N LYS A 260 15.96 8.28 18.00
CA LYS A 260 17.07 8.22 18.95
C LYS A 260 16.79 7.14 19.99
N LYS A 261 17.80 6.35 20.33
CA LYS A 261 17.73 5.49 21.52
C LYS A 261 17.72 6.35 22.78
N THR A 262 16.96 5.93 23.77
CA THR A 262 16.98 6.52 25.11
C THR A 262 18.28 6.16 25.83
N SER A 263 18.55 6.76 27.00
CA SER A 263 19.77 6.53 27.79
C SER A 263 19.97 5.07 28.22
N ASP A 264 18.87 4.35 28.34
CA ASP A 264 18.71 2.93 28.66
C ASP A 264 18.75 2.02 27.41
N GLY A 265 18.90 2.59 26.21
CA GLY A 265 19.08 1.86 24.96
C GLY A 265 17.78 1.45 24.27
N GLU A 266 16.62 1.79 24.82
CA GLU A 266 15.30 1.52 24.26
C GLU A 266 14.91 2.53 23.16
N LEU A 267 13.94 2.17 22.33
CA LEU A 267 13.40 3.07 21.31
C LEU A 267 12.19 3.80 21.86
N SER A 268 12.26 5.13 21.90
CA SER A 268 11.11 5.98 22.27
C SER A 268 10.44 6.54 21.02
N PHE A 269 9.17 6.18 20.81
CA PHE A 269 8.34 6.71 19.73
C PHE A 269 7.70 8.07 20.10
N SER A 270 8.24 8.76 21.11
CA SER A 270 7.89 10.15 21.45
C SER A 270 8.54 11.13 20.47
N GLU A 271 7.81 12.18 20.10
CA GLU A 271 8.26 13.18 19.10
C GLU A 271 9.61 13.83 19.46
N GLU A 272 9.93 13.95 20.75
CA GLU A 272 11.19 14.52 21.25
C GLU A 272 12.44 13.70 20.84
N HIS A 273 12.25 12.41 20.52
CA HIS A 273 13.30 11.50 20.12
C HIS A 273 13.39 11.30 18.60
N PHE A 274 12.54 11.95 17.81
CA PHE A 274 12.58 11.84 16.36
C PHE A 274 13.84 12.50 15.79
N GLN A 275 14.47 11.83 14.84
CA GLN A 275 15.50 12.44 14.01
C GLN A 275 14.84 13.39 13.00
N LYS A 276 15.62 14.38 12.53
CA LYS A 276 15.12 15.45 11.64
C LYS A 276 14.41 14.89 10.41
N GLU A 277 14.94 13.80 9.87
CA GLU A 277 14.42 13.12 8.70
C GLU A 277 13.04 12.50 8.96
N LEU A 278 12.83 11.88 10.14
CA LEU A 278 11.51 11.37 10.52
C LEU A 278 10.52 12.52 10.74
N MET A 279 10.95 13.63 11.35
CA MET A 279 10.11 14.82 11.52
C MET A 279 9.62 15.38 10.18
N VAL A 280 10.48 15.40 9.15
CA VAL A 280 10.09 15.83 7.80
C VAL A 280 8.98 14.92 7.24
N LEU A 281 9.10 13.60 7.41
CA LEU A 281 8.06 12.67 6.95
C LEU A 281 6.76 12.85 7.74
N ALA A 282 6.84 12.92 9.07
CA ALA A 282 5.69 13.02 9.96
C ALA A 282 4.88 14.30 9.71
N GLN A 283 5.54 15.37 9.27
CA GLN A 283 4.91 16.63 8.89
C GLN A 283 4.42 16.68 7.45
N SER A 284 4.80 15.71 6.61
CA SER A 284 4.42 15.69 5.20
C SER A 284 3.17 14.84 4.97
N TYR A 285 3.14 13.62 5.52
CA TYR A 285 1.98 12.74 5.43
C TYR A 285 0.88 13.14 6.43
N ASP A 286 -0.34 12.74 6.13
CA ASP A 286 -1.48 12.88 7.03
C ASP A 286 -1.40 11.81 8.12
N TRP A 287 -1.02 10.61 7.70
CA TRP A 287 -0.65 9.49 8.54
C TRP A 287 0.76 9.01 8.22
N LEU A 288 1.58 8.83 9.24
CA LEU A 288 2.86 8.15 9.11
C LEU A 288 2.89 6.96 10.06
N LEU A 289 3.04 5.77 9.48
CA LEU A 289 3.17 4.52 10.22
C LEU A 289 4.62 4.04 10.17
N PHE A 290 5.04 3.43 11.27
CA PHE A 290 6.32 2.76 11.37
C PHE A 290 6.12 1.26 11.53
N LEU A 291 6.49 0.48 10.51
CA LEU A 291 6.56 -0.98 10.59
C LEU A 291 7.80 -1.38 11.38
N THR A 292 7.57 -1.97 12.55
CA THR A 292 8.60 -2.36 13.51
C THR A 292 9.53 -3.43 12.94
N ASP A 293 10.79 -3.38 13.38
CA ASP A 293 11.77 -4.43 13.06
C ASP A 293 11.29 -5.78 13.56
N GLN A 294 10.70 -5.84 14.76
CA GLN A 294 10.11 -7.04 15.32
C GLN A 294 9.00 -7.59 14.42
N GLY A 295 8.07 -6.76 13.95
CA GLY A 295 7.00 -7.20 13.07
C GLY A 295 7.48 -7.69 11.70
N LEU A 296 8.42 -6.98 11.09
CA LEU A 296 9.04 -7.41 9.82
C LEU A 296 9.84 -8.71 10.00
N SER A 297 10.57 -8.83 11.10
CA SER A 297 11.33 -10.03 11.48
C SER A 297 10.40 -11.22 11.74
N ASP A 298 9.31 -11.02 12.48
CA ASP A 298 8.31 -12.05 12.74
C ASP A 298 7.67 -12.57 11.45
N PHE A 299 7.29 -11.67 10.54
CA PHE A 299 6.75 -12.05 9.24
C PHE A 299 7.74 -12.93 8.47
N ILE A 300 9.01 -12.52 8.40
CA ILE A 300 10.03 -13.21 7.61
C ILE A 300 10.44 -14.53 8.24
N ASP A 301 10.66 -14.56 9.55
CA ASP A 301 11.06 -15.77 10.27
C ASP A 301 9.96 -16.82 10.18
N LYS A 302 8.72 -16.47 10.56
CA LYS A 302 7.62 -17.44 10.65
C LYS A 302 7.11 -17.92 9.30
N LEU A 303 7.21 -17.11 8.25
CA LEU A 303 6.61 -17.44 6.95
C LEU A 303 7.64 -17.85 5.90
N LEU A 304 8.88 -17.36 6.00
CA LEU A 304 9.87 -17.51 4.93
C LEU A 304 11.14 -18.26 5.38
N LEU A 305 11.72 -17.98 6.54
CA LEU A 305 12.99 -18.58 6.98
C LEU A 305 12.83 -19.86 7.80
N ASN A 306 11.84 -19.92 8.68
CA ASN A 306 11.57 -21.07 9.52
C ASN A 306 10.05 -21.39 9.54
N PRO A 307 9.44 -21.65 8.36
CA PRO A 307 8.01 -21.90 8.27
C PRO A 307 7.61 -23.22 8.93
N ILE A 308 6.43 -23.23 9.56
CA ILE A 308 5.71 -24.48 9.85
C ILE A 308 5.24 -25.12 8.53
N PRO A 309 4.88 -26.41 8.50
CA PRO A 309 4.51 -27.11 7.26
C PRO A 309 3.42 -26.40 6.43
N GLU A 310 2.46 -25.74 7.09
CA GLU A 310 1.40 -24.96 6.42
C GLU A 310 1.96 -23.81 5.54
N PHE A 311 3.09 -23.21 5.92
CA PHE A 311 3.69 -22.07 5.21
C PHE A 311 4.85 -22.47 4.29
N GLN A 312 5.12 -23.77 4.13
CA GLN A 312 6.23 -24.24 3.30
C GLN A 312 6.07 -23.80 1.83
N PHE A 313 4.85 -23.88 1.28
CA PHE A 313 4.57 -23.43 -0.08
C PHE A 313 4.86 -21.93 -0.28
N LEU A 314 4.59 -21.13 0.75
CA LEU A 314 4.84 -19.69 0.73
C LEU A 314 6.34 -19.39 0.67
N ARG A 315 7.16 -20.08 1.49
CA ARG A 315 8.62 -20.04 1.41
C ARG A 315 9.12 -20.45 0.03
N ASP A 316 8.64 -21.56 -0.52
CA ASP A 316 9.11 -22.05 -1.81
C ASP A 316 8.77 -21.09 -2.96
N THR A 317 7.61 -20.44 -2.88
CA THR A 317 7.19 -19.36 -3.80
C THR A 317 8.10 -18.14 -3.69
N PHE A 318 8.44 -17.74 -2.46
CA PHE A 318 9.40 -16.67 -2.22
C PHE A 318 10.78 -17.01 -2.80
N LEU A 319 11.35 -18.17 -2.44
CA LEU A 319 12.68 -18.59 -2.90
C LEU A 319 12.75 -18.69 -4.42
N SER A 320 11.75 -19.30 -5.07
CA SER A 320 11.69 -19.41 -6.53
C SER A 320 11.63 -18.06 -7.26
N SER A 321 11.09 -17.02 -6.61
CA SER A 321 11.07 -15.65 -7.15
C SER A 321 12.45 -14.98 -7.16
N TYR A 322 13.43 -15.56 -6.46
CA TYR A 322 14.78 -15.02 -6.29
C TYR A 322 15.90 -15.98 -6.71
N LYS A 323 15.59 -17.14 -7.34
CA LYS A 323 16.61 -18.04 -7.91
C LYS A 323 17.36 -17.41 -9.09
N GLU A 324 18.56 -17.91 -9.35
CA GLU A 324 19.43 -17.45 -10.45
C GLU A 324 18.77 -17.64 -11.84
N ASP A 325 18.05 -18.73 -12.03
CA ASP A 325 17.34 -19.11 -13.26
C ASP A 325 15.88 -18.61 -13.31
N LYS A 326 15.51 -17.62 -12.48
CA LYS A 326 14.12 -17.16 -12.39
C LYS A 326 13.60 -16.70 -13.75
N LYS A 327 12.47 -17.27 -14.17
CA LYS A 327 11.77 -16.86 -15.40
C LYS A 327 10.84 -15.66 -15.16
N LYS A 328 10.16 -15.64 -14.00
CA LYS A 328 9.18 -14.60 -13.65
C LYS A 328 9.05 -14.50 -12.14
N ASN A 329 8.89 -13.28 -11.63
CA ASN A 329 8.64 -13.06 -10.21
C ASN A 329 7.17 -13.38 -9.87
N GLN A 330 6.92 -14.13 -8.80
CA GLN A 330 5.60 -14.55 -8.36
C GLN A 330 5.35 -14.22 -6.87
N PHE A 331 6.16 -13.33 -6.30
CA PHE A 331 6.09 -12.93 -4.89
C PHE A 331 6.29 -11.41 -4.75
N THR A 332 5.32 -10.63 -5.22
CA THR A 332 5.31 -9.16 -5.21
C THR A 332 3.91 -8.61 -4.96
N LYS A 333 3.80 -7.31 -4.69
CA LYS A 333 2.50 -6.63 -4.61
C LYS A 333 1.68 -6.74 -5.92
N VAL A 334 2.32 -6.69 -7.09
CA VAL A 334 1.63 -6.73 -8.40
C VAL A 334 1.27 -8.16 -8.80
N GLN A 335 2.14 -9.12 -8.50
CA GLN A 335 2.01 -10.52 -8.90
C GLN A 335 2.29 -11.46 -7.73
N MET A 336 1.37 -12.37 -7.48
CA MET A 336 1.48 -13.38 -6.43
C MET A 336 1.08 -14.75 -6.98
N ASN A 337 1.74 -15.82 -6.57
CA ASN A 337 1.20 -17.16 -6.80
C ASN A 337 -0.16 -17.30 -6.08
N ILE A 338 -1.18 -17.83 -6.74
CA ILE A 338 -2.55 -17.87 -6.21
C ILE A 338 -2.67 -18.63 -4.87
N GLU A 339 -1.90 -19.72 -4.69
CA GLU A 339 -1.89 -20.44 -3.42
C GLU A 339 -1.14 -19.66 -2.33
N ALA A 340 -0.07 -18.96 -2.69
CA ALA A 340 0.62 -18.05 -1.78
C ALA A 340 -0.29 -16.88 -1.35
N ASP A 341 -1.10 -16.32 -2.27
CA ASP A 341 -2.10 -15.28 -1.95
C ASP A 341 -3.14 -15.80 -0.94
N ARG A 342 -3.64 -17.03 -1.12
CA ARG A 342 -4.57 -17.64 -0.17
C ARG A 342 -3.95 -17.86 1.21
N ILE A 343 -2.73 -18.38 1.27
CA ILE A 343 -2.01 -18.58 2.54
C ILE A 343 -1.81 -17.25 3.25
N LEU A 344 -1.39 -16.19 2.54
CA LEU A 344 -1.22 -14.86 3.12
C LEU A 344 -2.55 -14.26 3.58
N LEU A 345 -3.63 -14.37 2.79
CA LEU A 345 -4.96 -13.90 3.21
C LEU A 345 -5.43 -14.59 4.49
N LYS A 346 -5.25 -15.92 4.57
CA LYS A 346 -5.58 -16.69 5.77
C LYS A 346 -4.74 -16.24 6.97
N TYR A 347 -3.42 -16.14 6.79
CA TYR A 347 -2.51 -15.71 7.85
C TYR A 347 -2.88 -14.33 8.42
N PHE A 348 -3.08 -13.33 7.56
CA PHE A 348 -3.42 -11.98 8.03
C PHE A 348 -4.80 -11.93 8.70
N LYS A 349 -5.78 -12.66 8.19
CA LYS A 349 -7.11 -12.77 8.80
C LYS A 349 -7.02 -13.39 10.20
N ASP A 350 -6.32 -14.51 10.33
CA ASP A 350 -6.23 -15.25 11.59
C ASP A 350 -5.34 -14.55 12.63
N ASN A 351 -4.43 -13.67 12.19
CA ASN A 351 -3.45 -12.99 13.04
C ASN A 351 -3.60 -11.46 13.04
N LEU A 352 -4.77 -10.91 12.66
CA LEU A 352 -4.94 -9.47 12.42
C LEU A 352 -4.41 -8.59 13.56
N LYS A 353 -4.79 -8.90 14.81
CA LYS A 353 -4.33 -8.13 16.00
C LYS A 353 -2.81 -8.12 16.13
N THR A 354 -2.18 -9.26 15.89
CA THR A 354 -0.72 -9.38 15.91
C THR A 354 -0.10 -8.57 14.78
N VAL A 355 -0.65 -8.65 13.56
CA VAL A 355 -0.17 -7.85 12.42
C VAL A 355 -0.33 -6.35 12.67
N GLU A 356 -1.45 -5.91 13.24
CA GLU A 356 -1.68 -4.50 13.58
C GLU A 356 -0.68 -4.00 14.63
N SER A 357 -0.31 -4.84 15.59
CA SER A 357 0.75 -4.52 16.58
C SER A 357 2.15 -4.35 15.98
N TRP A 358 2.35 -4.74 14.72
CA TRP A 358 3.62 -4.49 14.04
C TRP A 358 3.82 -3.01 13.67
N PHE A 359 2.76 -2.20 13.73
CA PHE A 359 2.78 -0.80 13.31
C PHE A 359 2.67 0.15 14.50
N ASN A 360 3.59 1.11 14.58
CA ASN A 360 3.47 2.26 15.45
C ASN A 360 2.96 3.46 14.65
N VAL A 361 2.03 4.23 15.21
CA VAL A 361 1.58 5.50 14.63
C VAL A 361 2.55 6.60 15.03
N ILE A 362 3.22 7.20 14.05
CA ILE A 362 4.15 8.33 14.24
C ILE A 362 3.39 9.66 14.15
N SER A 363 2.45 9.75 13.22
CA SER A 363 1.61 10.93 12.99
C SER A 363 0.24 10.47 12.47
N PRO A 364 -0.88 11.09 12.87
CA PRO A 364 -0.99 12.13 13.90
C PRO A 364 -0.69 11.60 15.30
N SER A 365 -0.16 12.44 16.18
CA SER A 365 0.12 12.02 17.55
C SER A 365 -1.15 11.68 18.32
N LYS A 366 -1.04 10.69 19.23
CA LYS A 366 -2.12 10.13 20.07
C LYS A 366 -3.22 9.38 19.32
N LYS A 367 -3.14 9.25 17.99
CA LYS A 367 -4.03 8.36 17.24
C LYS A 367 -3.50 6.93 17.20
N SER A 368 -4.41 6.00 16.95
CA SER A 368 -4.16 4.58 16.84
C SER A 368 -4.39 4.08 15.40
N LEU A 369 -3.93 2.87 15.12
CA LEU A 369 -4.20 2.22 13.82
C LEU A 369 -5.70 1.96 13.61
N ILE A 370 -6.47 1.81 14.70
CA ILE A 370 -7.93 1.68 14.67
C ILE A 370 -8.56 2.96 14.12
N ASP A 371 -8.07 4.13 14.53
CA ASP A 371 -8.58 5.41 14.05
C ASP A 371 -8.34 5.56 12.53
N LEU A 372 -7.15 5.17 12.04
CA LEU A 372 -6.87 5.16 10.60
C LEU A 372 -7.82 4.20 9.85
N ASN A 373 -8.02 2.99 10.37
CA ASN A 373 -8.93 2.03 9.75
C ASN A 373 -10.36 2.60 9.68
N ASN A 374 -10.84 3.23 10.75
CA ASN A 374 -12.15 3.88 10.80
C ASN A 374 -12.26 5.04 9.79
N GLU A 375 -11.23 5.87 9.67
CA GLU A 375 -11.18 6.95 8.68
C GLU A 375 -11.21 6.43 7.23
N LEU A 376 -10.47 5.35 6.95
CA LEU A 376 -10.47 4.70 5.64
C LEU A 376 -11.82 4.04 5.33
N GLU A 377 -12.46 3.43 6.32
CA GLU A 377 -13.78 2.81 6.18
C GLU A 377 -14.87 3.88 5.98
N GLU A 378 -14.79 5.01 6.68
CA GLU A 378 -15.66 6.16 6.47
C GLU A 378 -15.53 6.68 5.04
N LEU A 379 -14.31 6.92 4.56
CA LEU A 379 -14.06 7.36 3.18
C LEU A 379 -14.56 6.31 2.18
N LYS A 380 -14.30 5.02 2.40
CA LYS A 380 -14.76 3.94 1.52
C LYS A 380 -16.27 3.93 1.35
N ASN A 381 -17.03 4.20 2.42
CA ASN A 381 -18.49 4.05 2.45
C ASN A 381 -19.25 5.30 2.01
N LYS A 382 -18.58 6.39 1.64
CA LYS A 382 -19.25 7.60 1.14
C LYS A 382 -19.98 7.36 -0.18
N ASN A 383 -21.01 8.16 -0.42
CA ASN A 383 -21.72 8.21 -1.70
C ASN A 383 -20.91 8.99 -2.75
N TRP A 384 -19.82 8.38 -3.21
CA TRP A 384 -18.89 8.99 -4.17
C TRP A 384 -19.52 9.33 -5.52
N LYS A 385 -20.58 8.64 -5.93
CA LYS A 385 -21.36 8.98 -7.14
C LYS A 385 -22.00 10.36 -7.05
N THR A 386 -22.26 10.83 -5.84
CA THR A 386 -22.90 12.13 -5.59
C THR A 386 -21.85 13.20 -5.29
N ILE A 387 -20.66 12.80 -4.82
CA ILE A 387 -19.55 13.70 -4.47
C ILE A 387 -18.69 14.07 -5.68
N LEU A 388 -18.38 13.10 -6.54
CA LEU A 388 -17.60 13.25 -7.77
C LEU A 388 -18.50 13.58 -8.95
#